data_AF-A0A3B0MDX5-F1
#
_entry.id   AF-A0A3B0MDX5-F1
#
_cell.length_a   1.000
_cell.length_b   1.000
_cell.length_c   1.000
_cell.angle_alpha   90.00
_cell.angle_beta   90.00
_cell.angle_gamma   90.00
#
_symmetry.space_group_name_H-M   'P 1'
#
loop_
_entity.id
_entity.type
_entity.pdbx_description
1 polymer ?
#
loop_
_entity_poly.entity_id
_entity_poly.type
_entity_poly.pdbx_seq_one_letter_code
_entity_poly.pdbx_strand_id
1 'polypeptide(L)'
;MSVTRAITAPRRAVRKAQRQIMVPLVIAVAFFAMIGSLFDSTSSRSTSNNPPATSAPQTTSGTYVYVTGTRVNQRDGPSTSDRVMGVLVEGTRVQLLRDEGQWAQIRSDLGTGWMYSSFLSPNGTSVAQPVSPDRGLRASDVRIIDGDTINVRGITPNVRLVGFNTPETWQASCTAERQVGERATARLSQLVRNAASIEFERVACSCRPGTEGTDRCNFGRLCGSLFVDGQDVGRTLIGEGLAVPYRYGRTSCPPRPQAWCQ
;
A
#
# COMPACT_ATOMS: atom_id res chain seq x y z
N MET A 1 -7.54 51.49 -54.50
CA MET A 1 -7.98 50.09 -54.67
C MET A 1 -8.54 49.58 -53.35
N SER A 2 -9.53 48.69 -53.40
CA SER A 2 -10.10 47.97 -52.24
C SER A 2 -9.08 46.95 -51.67
N VAL A 3 -9.26 46.24 -50.55
CA VAL A 3 -10.47 45.70 -49.90
C VAL A 3 -10.34 45.65 -48.37
N THR A 4 -11.42 45.96 -47.66
CA THR A 4 -11.56 45.79 -46.20
C THR A 4 -11.77 44.32 -45.81
N ARG A 5 -11.07 43.81 -44.78
CA ARG A 5 -11.47 42.57 -44.07
C ARG A 5 -11.28 42.69 -42.56
N ALA A 6 -12.39 42.90 -41.84
CA ALA A 6 -12.50 42.54 -40.43
C ALA A 6 -12.81 41.04 -40.31
N ILE A 7 -12.23 40.36 -39.31
CA ILE A 7 -12.49 38.93 -39.05
C ILE A 7 -13.29 38.81 -37.75
N THR A 8 -14.54 38.38 -37.87
CA THR A 8 -15.47 38.27 -36.74
C THR A 8 -15.35 36.88 -36.10
N ALA A 9 -14.99 36.81 -34.81
CA ALA A 9 -14.90 35.55 -34.07
C ALA A 9 -16.23 35.22 -33.35
N PRO A 10 -16.86 34.06 -33.60
CA PRO A 10 -18.13 33.69 -32.95
C PRO A 10 -17.91 33.19 -31.51
N ARG A 11 -18.52 33.87 -30.53
CA ARG A 11 -18.58 33.39 -29.14
C ARG A 11 -19.52 32.18 -29.03
N ARG A 12 -18.99 30.99 -28.75
CA ARG A 12 -19.81 29.77 -28.54
C ARG A 12 -20.32 29.71 -27.10
N ALA A 13 -21.64 29.82 -26.90
CA ALA A 13 -22.24 29.87 -25.58
C ALA A 13 -22.26 28.50 -24.87
N VAL A 14 -21.96 28.50 -23.56
CA VAL A 14 -22.08 27.33 -22.68
C VAL A 14 -23.45 27.33 -22.01
N ARG A 15 -24.28 26.31 -22.26
CA ARG A 15 -25.54 26.11 -21.52
C ARG A 15 -25.28 25.23 -20.29
N LYS A 16 -25.49 25.76 -19.09
CA LYS A 16 -25.59 24.96 -17.86
C LYS A 16 -26.87 24.12 -17.91
N ALA A 17 -26.77 22.82 -17.63
CA ALA A 17 -27.91 21.94 -17.37
C ALA A 17 -27.86 21.49 -15.91
N GLN A 18 -28.53 22.23 -15.04
CA GLN A 18 -28.50 22.02 -13.59
C GLN A 18 -29.74 21.22 -13.17
N ARG A 19 -29.62 19.89 -13.02
CA ARG A 19 -30.71 19.03 -12.55
C ARG A 19 -30.98 19.27 -11.06
N GLN A 20 -32.05 20.00 -10.78
CA GLN A 20 -32.70 19.96 -9.47
C GLN A 20 -33.54 18.68 -9.37
N ILE A 21 -33.46 17.98 -8.24
CA ILE A 21 -34.45 17.00 -7.81
C ILE A 21 -34.76 17.35 -6.35
N MET A 22 -35.98 17.79 -6.09
CA MET A 22 -36.46 18.04 -4.72
C MET A 22 -36.78 16.71 -4.05
N VAL A 23 -36.26 16.51 -2.84
CA VAL A 23 -36.77 15.49 -1.92
C VAL A 23 -37.86 16.17 -1.06
N PRO A 24 -39.10 15.67 -1.05
CA PRO A 24 -40.13 16.21 -0.18
C PRO A 24 -39.87 15.81 1.29
N LEU A 25 -39.85 16.81 2.17
CA LEU A 25 -39.74 16.62 3.61
C LEU A 25 -41.10 16.23 4.19
N VAL A 26 -41.18 15.08 4.87
CA VAL A 26 -42.37 14.65 5.62
C VAL A 26 -42.11 14.83 7.11
N ILE A 27 -43.11 15.35 7.81
CA ILE A 27 -43.00 15.86 9.19
C ILE A 27 -43.26 14.76 10.23
N ALA A 28 -42.68 14.92 11.40
CA ALA A 28 -42.73 13.97 12.50
C ALA A 28 -44.13 13.76 13.11
N VAL A 29 -44.34 12.56 13.66
CA VAL A 29 -45.21 12.34 14.82
C VAL A 29 -44.40 11.56 15.85
N ALA A 30 -44.27 12.08 17.06
CA ALA A 30 -43.74 11.35 18.20
C ALA A 30 -44.88 10.62 18.91
N PHE A 31 -44.62 9.41 19.43
CA PHE A 31 -45.55 8.74 20.33
C PHE A 31 -44.84 8.35 21.63
N PHE A 32 -45.33 8.92 22.73
CA PHE A 32 -44.82 8.73 24.08
C PHE A 32 -45.70 7.67 24.76
N ALA A 33 -45.13 6.58 25.26
CA ALA A 33 -45.85 5.61 26.08
C ALA A 33 -44.89 4.91 27.04
N MET A 34 -45.07 5.12 28.35
CA MET A 34 -44.51 4.21 29.34
C MET A 34 -45.33 2.93 29.37
N ILE A 35 -44.69 1.78 29.54
CA ILE A 35 -45.22 0.71 30.38
C ILE A 35 -44.11 0.26 31.31
N GLY A 36 -44.33 0.38 32.62
CA GLY A 36 -43.47 -0.18 33.65
C GLY A 36 -44.21 -1.28 34.41
N SER A 37 -43.63 -2.47 34.46
CA SER A 37 -43.92 -3.54 35.43
C SER A 37 -42.64 -4.37 35.54
N LEU A 38 -41.95 -4.40 36.68
CA LEU A 38 -42.37 -5.11 37.90
C LEU A 38 -42.61 -6.60 37.63
N PHE A 39 -41.52 -7.37 37.64
CA PHE A 39 -41.53 -8.77 38.02
C PHE A 39 -40.46 -8.99 39.09
N ASP A 40 -40.82 -9.74 40.12
CA ASP A 40 -39.97 -10.01 41.28
C ASP A 40 -39.07 -11.24 41.06
N SER A 41 -38.13 -11.38 41.97
CA SER A 41 -37.08 -12.39 42.09
C SER A 41 -37.61 -13.83 42.16
N THR A 42 -36.78 -14.80 41.76
CA THR A 42 -36.33 -15.95 42.60
C THR A 42 -35.48 -16.97 41.77
N SER A 43 -34.62 -17.73 42.46
CA SER A 43 -33.90 -18.94 41.97
C SER A 43 -32.78 -18.79 40.92
N SER A 44 -31.66 -18.25 41.37
CA SER A 44 -30.34 -18.94 41.35
C SER A 44 -29.97 -19.88 40.18
N ARG A 45 -28.98 -19.47 39.37
CA ARG A 45 -27.93 -20.38 38.87
C ARG A 45 -26.62 -19.64 38.63
N SER A 46 -25.51 -20.19 39.10
CA SER A 46 -24.19 -19.53 39.04
C SER A 46 -23.49 -19.75 37.70
N THR A 47 -23.32 -18.69 36.90
CA THR A 47 -22.37 -18.64 35.77
C THR A 47 -21.67 -17.29 35.75
N SER A 48 -20.34 -17.29 35.56
CA SER A 48 -19.53 -16.07 35.55
C SER A 48 -19.72 -15.29 34.24
N ASN A 49 -20.53 -14.23 34.28
CA ASN A 49 -20.73 -13.34 33.15
C ASN A 49 -19.65 -12.26 33.11
N ASN A 50 -18.46 -12.60 32.59
CA ASN A 50 -17.62 -11.58 31.98
C ASN A 50 -18.39 -10.96 30.79
N PRO A 51 -18.36 -9.63 30.59
CA PRO A 51 -18.86 -9.05 29.34
C PRO A 51 -18.05 -9.62 28.16
N PRO A 52 -18.66 -9.85 26.99
CA PRO A 52 -17.92 -10.28 25.81
C PRO A 52 -16.94 -9.18 25.42
N ALA A 53 -15.65 -9.42 25.69
CA ALA A 53 -14.59 -8.51 25.28
C ALA A 53 -14.69 -8.31 23.77
N THR A 54 -14.85 -7.05 23.33
CA THR A 54 -14.85 -6.71 21.91
C THR A 54 -13.50 -7.11 21.33
N SER A 55 -13.47 -8.23 20.61
CA SER A 55 -12.25 -8.75 19.99
C SER A 55 -11.70 -7.68 19.04
N ALA A 56 -10.66 -6.98 19.49
CA ALA A 56 -9.81 -6.20 18.59
C ALA A 56 -9.39 -7.14 17.45
N PRO A 57 -9.42 -6.68 16.17
CA PRO A 57 -9.18 -7.55 15.03
C PRO A 57 -7.82 -8.22 15.20
N GLN A 58 -7.83 -9.53 15.44
CA GLN A 58 -6.60 -10.28 15.68
C GLN A 58 -5.75 -10.21 14.42
N THR A 59 -4.62 -9.52 14.52
CA THR A 59 -3.61 -9.46 13.45
C THR A 59 -2.93 -10.82 13.36
N THR A 60 -3.61 -11.80 12.77
CA THR A 60 -2.99 -13.05 12.32
C THR A 60 -1.86 -12.67 11.36
N SER A 61 -0.62 -12.96 11.76
CA SER A 61 0.57 -12.85 10.90
C SER A 61 0.34 -13.68 9.65
N GLY A 62 -0.09 -13.02 8.58
CA GLY A 62 -0.53 -13.70 7.38
C GLY A 62 0.64 -14.37 6.67
N THR A 63 0.42 -15.59 6.16
CA THR A 63 1.31 -16.15 5.15
C THR A 63 1.28 -15.21 3.93
N TYR A 64 2.45 -14.74 3.49
CA TYR A 64 2.56 -13.97 2.26
C TYR A 64 3.07 -14.86 1.14
N VAL A 65 2.58 -14.60 -0.07
CA VAL A 65 2.92 -15.32 -1.30
C VAL A 65 3.05 -14.32 -2.46
N TYR A 66 3.70 -14.73 -3.54
CA TYR A 66 4.07 -13.88 -4.65
C TYR A 66 3.35 -14.32 -5.92
N VAL A 67 2.83 -13.36 -6.69
CA VAL A 67 2.25 -13.63 -8.01
C VAL A 67 3.34 -14.06 -8.98
N THR A 68 3.20 -15.22 -9.63
CA THR A 68 4.21 -15.81 -10.54
C THR A 68 3.91 -15.57 -12.02
N GLY A 69 2.69 -15.16 -12.37
CA GLY A 69 2.31 -14.86 -13.75
C GLY A 69 2.53 -13.39 -14.10
N THR A 70 3.08 -13.09 -15.28
CA THR A 70 3.41 -11.73 -15.74
C THR A 70 2.25 -10.72 -15.61
N ARG A 71 1.01 -11.18 -15.82
CA ARG A 71 -0.24 -10.44 -15.57
C ARG A 71 -1.33 -11.44 -15.16
N VAL A 72 -1.86 -11.33 -13.93
CA VAL A 72 -2.88 -12.24 -13.40
C VAL A 72 -4.07 -11.46 -12.83
N ASN A 73 -5.28 -11.89 -13.16
CA ASN A 73 -6.50 -11.25 -12.70
C ASN A 73 -6.77 -11.61 -11.23
N GLN A 74 -6.98 -10.60 -10.37
CA GLN A 74 -7.70 -10.77 -9.11
C GLN A 74 -9.19 -10.56 -9.37
N ARG A 75 -10.05 -11.43 -8.83
CA ARG A 75 -11.51 -11.46 -9.02
C ARG A 75 -12.27 -11.35 -7.71
N ASP A 76 -13.56 -11.04 -7.75
CA ASP A 76 -14.39 -11.01 -6.54
C ASP A 76 -14.92 -12.39 -6.08
N GLY A 77 -14.86 -13.41 -6.95
CA GLY A 77 -15.14 -14.81 -6.59
C GLY A 77 -14.15 -15.83 -7.20
N PRO A 78 -14.21 -17.10 -6.75
CA PRO A 78 -13.34 -18.20 -7.20
C PRO A 78 -13.81 -18.84 -8.52
N SER A 79 -14.07 -18.04 -9.55
CA SER A 79 -14.42 -18.53 -10.90
C SER A 79 -13.82 -17.66 -12.01
N THR A 80 -13.58 -18.25 -13.17
CA THR A 80 -13.17 -17.52 -14.39
C THR A 80 -14.28 -16.62 -14.95
N SER A 81 -15.54 -16.84 -14.52
CA SER A 81 -16.68 -15.98 -14.81
C SER A 81 -16.76 -14.72 -13.93
N ASP A 82 -16.14 -14.74 -12.75
CA ASP A 82 -16.32 -13.69 -11.74
C ASP A 82 -15.59 -12.40 -12.11
N ARG A 83 -16.09 -11.25 -11.65
CA ARG A 83 -15.67 -9.94 -12.14
C ARG A 83 -14.23 -9.67 -11.73
N VAL A 84 -13.42 -9.31 -12.71
CA VAL A 84 -12.03 -8.88 -12.50
C VAL A 84 -12.04 -7.57 -11.69
N MET A 85 -11.48 -7.62 -10.49
CA MET A 85 -11.22 -6.45 -9.63
C MET A 85 -10.03 -5.64 -10.15
N GLY A 86 -9.05 -6.32 -10.73
CA GLY A 86 -7.89 -5.72 -11.37
C GLY A 86 -6.85 -6.78 -11.75
N VAL A 87 -5.67 -6.32 -12.16
CA VAL A 87 -4.56 -7.18 -12.61
C VAL A 87 -3.37 -6.93 -11.71
N LEU A 88 -2.86 -7.99 -11.08
CA LEU A 88 -1.56 -7.99 -10.42
C LEU A 88 -0.50 -8.48 -11.41
N VAL A 89 0.76 -8.10 -11.18
CA VAL A 89 1.90 -8.47 -12.04
C VAL A 89 2.81 -9.46 -11.33
N GLU A 90 3.68 -10.12 -12.07
CA GLU A 90 4.71 -11.00 -11.51
C GLU A 90 5.56 -10.27 -10.46
N GLY A 91 5.88 -10.97 -9.36
CA GLY A 91 6.53 -10.40 -8.17
C GLY A 91 5.58 -9.65 -7.24
N THR A 92 4.28 -9.54 -7.51
CA THR A 92 3.37 -8.88 -6.55
C THR A 92 3.21 -9.74 -5.28
N ARG A 93 3.81 -9.32 -4.16
CA ARG A 93 3.57 -9.92 -2.83
C ARG A 93 2.14 -9.64 -2.35
N VAL A 94 1.40 -10.68 -2.00
CA VAL A 94 0.01 -10.63 -1.50
C VAL A 94 -0.13 -11.47 -0.23
N GLN A 95 -1.07 -11.10 0.64
CA GLN A 95 -1.39 -11.90 1.82
C GLN A 95 -2.30 -13.06 1.39
N LEU A 96 -1.91 -14.30 1.66
CA LEU A 96 -2.76 -15.48 1.50
C LEU A 96 -3.73 -15.56 2.69
N LEU A 97 -5.03 -15.65 2.42
CA LEU A 97 -6.09 -15.75 3.44
C LEU A 97 -6.69 -17.16 3.51
N ARG A 98 -6.90 -17.79 2.34
CA ARG A 98 -7.29 -19.21 2.18
C ARG A 98 -6.72 -19.74 0.87
N ASP A 99 -6.46 -21.04 0.81
CA ASP A 99 -6.29 -21.77 -0.44
C ASP A 99 -7.36 -22.87 -0.51
N GLU A 100 -8.15 -22.83 -1.58
CA GLU A 100 -9.25 -23.76 -1.87
C GLU A 100 -8.91 -24.58 -3.15
N GLY A 101 -7.60 -24.81 -3.37
CA GLY A 101 -7.03 -25.83 -4.23
C GLY A 101 -6.80 -25.41 -5.68
N GLN A 102 -7.82 -24.81 -6.32
CA GLN A 102 -7.64 -24.12 -7.61
C GLN A 102 -7.76 -22.60 -7.48
N TRP A 103 -8.35 -22.12 -6.38
CA TRP A 103 -8.50 -20.70 -6.09
C TRP A 103 -8.03 -20.38 -4.67
N ALA A 104 -7.18 -19.37 -4.57
CA ALA A 104 -6.73 -18.81 -3.32
C ALA A 104 -7.42 -17.47 -3.07
N GLN A 105 -7.95 -17.27 -1.87
CA GLN A 105 -8.39 -15.96 -1.42
C GLN A 105 -7.15 -15.18 -0.93
N ILE A 106 -6.92 -14.02 -1.53
CA ILE A 106 -5.76 -13.16 -1.30
C ILE A 106 -6.17 -11.73 -0.91
N ARG A 107 -5.26 -11.00 -0.28
CA ARG A 107 -5.37 -9.55 -0.06
C ARG A 107 -4.22 -8.80 -0.73
N SER A 108 -4.58 -7.77 -1.51
CA SER A 108 -3.66 -6.85 -2.18
C SER A 108 -4.12 -5.39 -1.98
N ASP A 109 -3.47 -4.41 -2.63
CA ASP A 109 -3.97 -3.02 -2.68
C ASP A 109 -5.31 -2.87 -3.44
N LEU A 110 -5.77 -3.91 -4.15
CA LEU A 110 -7.12 -3.97 -4.73
C LEU A 110 -8.18 -4.42 -3.71
N GLY A 111 -7.77 -4.76 -2.48
CA GLY A 111 -8.61 -5.35 -1.44
C GLY A 111 -8.52 -6.88 -1.39
N THR A 112 -9.48 -7.50 -0.71
CA THR A 112 -9.62 -8.97 -0.67
C THR A 112 -10.35 -9.48 -1.90
N GLY A 113 -9.83 -10.51 -2.53
CA GLY A 113 -10.44 -11.19 -3.68
C GLY A 113 -9.75 -12.54 -3.94
N TRP A 114 -9.93 -13.09 -5.13
CA TRP A 114 -9.48 -14.43 -5.48
C TRP A 114 -8.52 -14.44 -6.67
N MET A 115 -7.59 -15.38 -6.66
CA MET A 115 -6.65 -15.66 -7.74
C MET A 115 -6.49 -17.17 -7.90
N TYR A 116 -6.16 -17.64 -9.10
CA TYR A 116 -5.91 -19.07 -9.34
C TYR A 116 -4.65 -19.51 -8.59
N SER A 117 -4.70 -20.56 -7.77
CA SER A 117 -3.61 -20.89 -6.82
C SER A 117 -2.28 -21.19 -7.52
N SER A 118 -2.28 -21.70 -8.75
CA SER A 118 -1.06 -21.95 -9.55
C SER A 118 -0.29 -20.68 -9.96
N PHE A 119 -0.88 -19.50 -9.81
CA PHE A 119 -0.20 -18.22 -10.00
C PHE A 119 0.37 -17.63 -8.71
N LEU A 120 0.37 -18.39 -7.60
CA LEU A 120 0.94 -17.98 -6.33
C LEU A 120 2.07 -18.93 -5.92
N SER A 121 3.13 -18.39 -5.32
CA SER A 121 4.25 -19.16 -4.78
C SER A 121 4.72 -18.52 -3.47
N PRO A 122 5.13 -19.30 -2.45
CA PRO A 122 5.78 -18.75 -1.26
C PRO A 122 7.14 -18.11 -1.59
N ASN A 123 7.76 -18.49 -2.71
CA ASN A 123 8.99 -17.89 -3.24
C ASN A 123 8.65 -17.04 -4.48
N GLY A 124 8.93 -15.73 -4.45
CA GLY A 124 8.89 -14.91 -5.67
C GLY A 124 9.92 -15.35 -6.71
N THR A 125 9.76 -14.93 -7.97
CA THR A 125 10.72 -15.20 -9.06
C THR A 125 12.02 -14.40 -8.85
N SER A 126 12.85 -14.91 -7.92
CA SER A 126 14.16 -14.37 -7.57
C SER A 126 15.10 -14.38 -8.79
N VAL A 127 15.26 -13.23 -9.44
CA VAL A 127 16.34 -13.00 -10.42
C VAL A 127 17.68 -13.16 -9.69
N ALA A 128 18.37 -14.25 -9.98
CA ALA A 128 19.35 -14.82 -9.06
C ALA A 128 20.60 -13.95 -8.84
N GLN A 129 20.83 -13.58 -7.58
CA GLN A 129 22.17 -13.57 -7.00
C GLN A 129 22.14 -14.41 -5.70
N PRO A 130 23.12 -15.31 -5.47
CA PRO A 130 23.08 -16.25 -4.36
C PRO A 130 23.52 -15.60 -3.04
N VAL A 131 22.59 -14.91 -2.38
CA VAL A 131 22.64 -14.78 -0.91
C VAL A 131 22.16 -16.12 -0.31
N SER A 132 22.93 -16.70 0.60
CA SER A 132 22.69 -18.07 1.10
C SER A 132 21.32 -18.19 1.80
N PRO A 133 20.45 -19.18 1.47
CA PRO A 133 19.05 -19.18 1.92
C PRO A 133 18.84 -19.33 3.43
N ASP A 134 19.81 -19.90 4.15
CA ASP A 134 19.63 -20.47 5.50
C ASP A 134 19.83 -19.47 6.66
N ARG A 135 19.76 -18.17 6.37
CA ARG A 135 19.77 -17.12 7.41
C ARG A 135 19.05 -15.87 6.90
N GLY A 136 17.76 -15.75 7.26
CA GLY A 136 16.98 -14.53 7.05
C GLY A 136 17.68 -13.29 7.62
N LEU A 137 17.40 -12.12 7.03
CA LEU A 137 18.14 -10.89 7.31
C LEU A 137 18.04 -10.49 8.78
N ARG A 138 19.18 -10.10 9.35
CA ARG A 138 19.25 -9.54 10.71
C ARG A 138 19.20 -8.02 10.65
N ALA A 139 18.83 -7.38 11.76
CA ALA A 139 18.91 -5.92 11.89
C ALA A 139 20.32 -5.36 11.57
N SER A 140 21.38 -6.12 11.87
CA SER A 140 22.77 -5.82 11.53
C SER A 140 23.07 -5.83 10.03
N ASP A 141 22.22 -6.49 9.24
CA ASP A 141 22.41 -6.69 7.80
C ASP A 141 21.71 -5.60 6.98
N VAL A 142 20.94 -4.70 7.62
CA VAL A 142 20.17 -3.65 6.96
C VAL A 142 20.56 -2.28 7.55
N ARG A 143 21.46 -1.57 6.87
CA ARG A 143 21.86 -0.22 7.23
C ARG A 143 20.89 0.79 6.60
N ILE A 144 20.19 1.54 7.44
CA ILE A 144 19.39 2.70 6.99
C ILE A 144 20.32 3.85 6.59
N ILE A 145 19.99 4.55 5.50
CA ILE A 145 20.73 5.73 5.01
C ILE A 145 19.87 6.99 5.19
N ASP A 146 18.61 6.91 4.78
CA ASP A 146 17.57 7.91 4.95
C ASP A 146 16.21 7.20 5.07
N GLY A 147 15.10 7.92 4.92
CA GLY A 147 13.76 7.36 5.12
C GLY A 147 13.30 6.36 4.05
N ASP A 148 13.91 6.36 2.85
CA ASP A 148 13.56 5.44 1.77
C ASP A 148 14.76 4.78 1.06
N THR A 149 15.99 5.07 1.48
CA THR A 149 17.22 4.43 1.00
C THR A 149 17.88 3.59 2.10
N ILE A 150 18.25 2.36 1.74
CA ILE A 150 18.94 1.41 2.61
C ILE A 150 20.18 0.81 1.92
N ASN A 151 21.04 0.16 2.69
CA ASN A 151 22.04 -0.78 2.21
C ASN A 151 21.81 -2.14 2.88
N VAL A 152 21.84 -3.23 2.12
CA VAL A 152 21.64 -4.59 2.62
C VAL A 152 22.93 -5.38 2.42
N ARG A 153 23.39 -6.10 3.45
CA ARG A 153 24.68 -6.81 3.44
C ARG A 153 24.74 -7.84 2.30
N GLY A 154 25.67 -7.63 1.38
CA GLY A 154 25.84 -8.46 0.18
C GLY A 154 25.08 -7.97 -1.07
N ILE A 155 24.33 -6.87 -0.95
CA ILE A 155 23.58 -6.25 -2.05
C ILE A 155 24.15 -4.84 -2.28
N THR A 156 24.69 -4.61 -3.48
CA THR A 156 25.35 -3.35 -3.86
C THR A 156 24.96 -2.95 -5.28
N PRO A 157 24.81 -1.64 -5.60
CA PRO A 157 24.88 -0.49 -4.69
C PRO A 157 23.66 -0.39 -3.75
N ASN A 158 23.52 0.74 -3.05
CA ASN A 158 22.40 1.02 -2.15
C ASN A 158 21.04 0.81 -2.85
N VAL A 159 20.03 0.44 -2.05
CA VAL A 159 18.67 0.16 -2.53
C VAL A 159 17.76 1.34 -2.21
N ARG A 160 17.03 1.83 -3.21
CA ARG A 160 15.84 2.68 -3.04
C ARG A 160 14.62 1.79 -2.82
N LEU A 161 13.91 2.02 -1.72
CA LEU A 161 12.63 1.38 -1.43
C LEU A 161 11.53 1.96 -2.34
N VAL A 162 10.68 1.07 -2.86
CA VAL A 162 9.63 1.42 -3.84
C VAL A 162 8.27 1.63 -3.19
N GLY A 163 7.30 2.17 -3.95
CA GLY A 163 5.92 2.42 -3.50
C GLY A 163 5.72 3.70 -2.68
N PHE A 164 6.79 4.27 -2.10
CA PHE A 164 6.74 5.49 -1.30
C PHE A 164 7.93 6.44 -1.55
N ASN A 165 7.82 7.66 -1.00
CA ASN A 165 8.90 8.64 -0.92
C ASN A 165 8.86 9.31 0.45
N THR A 166 10.02 9.43 1.09
CA THR A 166 10.18 10.21 2.32
C THR A 166 10.74 11.61 2.03
N PRO A 167 10.45 12.60 2.87
CA PRO A 167 11.10 13.91 2.79
C PRO A 167 12.62 13.81 2.99
N GLU A 168 13.37 14.71 2.33
CA GLU A 168 14.83 14.66 2.32
C GLU A 168 15.45 15.08 3.66
N THR A 169 16.55 14.46 4.06
CA THR A 169 17.35 14.86 5.24
C THR A 169 18.48 15.83 4.87
N TRP A 170 19.14 15.61 3.74
CA TRP A 170 20.30 16.38 3.29
C TRP A 170 19.96 17.58 2.39
N GLN A 171 18.97 17.43 1.50
CA GLN A 171 18.52 18.47 0.57
C GLN A 171 17.03 18.84 0.79
N ALA A 172 16.68 18.96 2.06
CA ALA A 172 15.39 19.47 2.51
C ALA A 172 15.19 20.92 2.03
N SER A 173 14.02 21.24 1.48
CA SER A 173 13.68 22.59 1.03
C SER A 173 13.31 23.54 2.18
N CYS A 174 13.08 23.00 3.38
CA CYS A 174 12.78 23.75 4.60
C CYS A 174 13.07 22.90 5.85
N THR A 175 13.04 23.54 7.04
CA THR A 175 13.23 22.85 8.33
C THR A 175 12.13 21.83 8.63
N ALA A 176 10.88 22.10 8.27
CA ALA A 176 9.75 21.17 8.47
C ALA A 176 9.95 19.86 7.70
N GLU A 177 10.35 19.95 6.43
CA GLU A 177 10.70 18.78 5.61
C GLU A 177 11.79 17.95 6.28
N ARG A 178 12.90 18.59 6.69
CA ARG A 178 14.01 17.89 7.34
C ARG A 178 13.56 17.17 8.61
N GLN A 179 12.73 17.80 9.45
CA GLN A 179 12.18 17.18 10.67
C GLN A 179 11.25 15.99 10.38
N VAL A 180 10.55 15.97 9.24
CA VAL A 180 9.78 14.78 8.83
C VAL A 180 10.72 13.70 8.30
N GLY A 181 11.77 14.06 7.54
CA GLY A 181 12.75 13.11 6.99
C GLY A 181 13.61 12.44 8.07
N GLU A 182 14.02 13.21 9.08
CA GLU A 182 14.71 12.72 10.28
C GLU A 182 13.81 11.73 11.05
N ARG A 183 12.53 12.05 11.26
CA ARG A 183 11.57 11.13 11.89
C ARG A 183 11.32 9.87 11.07
N ALA A 184 11.20 9.98 9.74
CA ALA A 184 11.04 8.83 8.86
C ALA A 184 12.25 7.89 8.91
N THR A 185 13.47 8.46 8.85
CA THR A 185 14.74 7.73 8.97
C THR A 185 14.85 7.02 10.33
N ALA A 186 14.53 7.74 11.41
CA ALA A 186 14.55 7.19 12.77
C ALA A 186 13.52 6.07 12.95
N ARG A 187 12.31 6.23 12.39
CA ARG A 187 11.24 5.23 12.45
C ARG A 187 11.57 3.96 11.66
N LEU A 188 12.07 4.08 10.44
CA LEU A 188 12.53 2.94 9.65
C LEU A 188 13.66 2.19 10.37
N SER A 189 14.57 2.93 11.00
CA SER A 189 15.63 2.37 11.85
C SER A 189 15.12 1.71 13.14
N GLN A 190 13.97 2.15 13.68
CA GLN A 190 13.32 1.50 14.82
C GLN A 190 12.62 0.20 14.40
N LEU A 191 11.90 0.20 13.28
CA LEU A 191 11.26 -1.01 12.72
C LEU A 191 12.32 -2.10 12.50
N VAL A 192 13.39 -1.79 11.78
CA VAL A 192 14.48 -2.75 11.50
C VAL A 192 15.20 -3.22 12.77
N ARG A 193 15.38 -2.37 13.79
CA ARG A 193 16.05 -2.76 15.05
C ARG A 193 15.19 -3.65 15.95
N ASN A 194 13.86 -3.51 15.88
CA ASN A 194 12.94 -4.23 16.76
C ASN A 194 12.29 -5.46 16.09
N ALA A 195 12.57 -5.69 14.80
CA ALA A 195 12.01 -6.77 14.00
C ALA A 195 12.28 -8.17 14.58
N ALA A 196 11.25 -9.02 14.61
CA ALA A 196 11.38 -10.45 14.78
C ALA A 196 11.70 -11.17 13.46
N SER A 197 11.18 -10.66 12.33
CA SER A 197 11.61 -11.06 10.97
C SER A 197 11.86 -9.86 10.06
N ILE A 198 12.84 -10.00 9.16
CA ILE A 198 13.10 -9.05 8.07
C ILE A 198 13.19 -9.82 6.76
N GLU A 199 12.36 -9.42 5.81
CA GLU A 199 12.37 -9.90 4.42
C GLU A 199 12.77 -8.74 3.50
N PHE A 200 13.68 -8.99 2.57
CA PHE A 200 14.01 -8.04 1.51
C PHE A 200 13.75 -8.67 0.15
N GLU A 201 13.02 -7.95 -0.70
CA GLU A 201 12.69 -8.35 -2.05
C GLU A 201 13.36 -7.39 -3.03
N ARG A 202 14.25 -7.89 -3.90
CA ARG A 202 14.80 -7.09 -5.01
C ARG A 202 13.73 -6.99 -6.10
N VAL A 203 13.34 -5.77 -6.45
CA VAL A 203 12.40 -5.51 -7.55
C VAL A 203 13.09 -4.84 -8.73
N ALA A 204 12.53 -4.95 -9.93
CA ALA A 204 12.99 -4.17 -11.07
C ALA A 204 12.73 -2.68 -10.84
N CYS A 205 13.71 -1.83 -11.16
CA CYS A 205 13.52 -0.39 -11.09
C CYS A 205 12.61 0.10 -12.23
N SER A 206 11.82 1.15 -11.93
CA SER A 206 10.90 1.82 -12.88
C SER A 206 11.62 2.69 -13.92
N CYS A 207 12.55 2.06 -14.64
CA CYS A 207 13.53 2.69 -15.51
C CYS A 207 13.41 2.19 -16.95
N ARG A 208 14.19 2.77 -17.87
CA ARG A 208 14.26 2.28 -19.25
C ARG A 208 15.02 0.94 -19.29
N PRO A 209 14.61 -0.03 -20.13
CA PRO A 209 15.38 -1.27 -20.31
C PRO A 209 16.86 -0.99 -20.59
N GLY A 210 17.74 -1.73 -19.92
CA GLY A 210 19.20 -1.54 -20.03
C GLY A 210 19.78 -0.32 -19.30
N THR A 211 19.01 0.38 -18.45
CA THR A 211 19.53 1.51 -17.64
C THR A 211 19.61 1.26 -16.13
N GLU A 212 19.07 0.14 -15.64
CA GLU A 212 19.16 -0.25 -14.21
C GLU A 212 20.63 -0.41 -13.78
N GLY A 213 20.96 0.04 -12.55
CA GLY A 213 22.33 0.05 -12.05
C GLY A 213 23.23 1.17 -12.62
N THR A 214 22.68 2.13 -13.38
CA THR A 214 23.39 3.32 -13.87
C THR A 214 22.77 4.59 -13.32
N ASP A 215 23.49 5.71 -13.29
CA ASP A 215 22.97 7.00 -12.77
C ASP A 215 21.70 7.49 -13.48
N ARG A 216 21.46 7.02 -14.72
CA ARG A 216 20.24 7.26 -15.51
C ARG A 216 18.99 6.58 -14.93
N CYS A 217 19.15 5.74 -13.91
CA CYS A 217 18.10 5.03 -13.19
C CYS A 217 18.32 5.14 -11.68
N ASN A 218 17.44 5.85 -10.97
CA ASN A 218 17.48 6.02 -9.50
C ASN A 218 18.83 6.48 -8.91
N PHE A 219 19.70 7.12 -9.71
CA PHE A 219 21.07 7.50 -9.35
C PHE A 219 21.93 6.27 -8.99
N GLY A 220 21.92 5.25 -9.86
CA GLY A 220 22.69 4.01 -9.73
C GLY A 220 22.10 3.01 -8.73
N ARG A 221 21.24 3.46 -7.81
CA ARG A 221 20.60 2.63 -6.78
C ARG A 221 19.81 1.47 -7.39
N LEU A 222 19.88 0.32 -6.72
CA LEU A 222 18.97 -0.81 -6.94
C LEU A 222 17.57 -0.47 -6.40
N CYS A 223 16.58 -1.31 -6.72
CA CYS A 223 15.22 -1.17 -6.19
C CYS A 223 14.82 -2.40 -5.38
N GLY A 224 13.99 -2.19 -4.36
CA GLY A 224 13.45 -3.28 -3.57
C GLY A 224 12.27 -2.88 -2.68
N SER A 225 11.66 -3.90 -2.09
CA SER A 225 10.69 -3.79 -1.01
C SER A 225 11.33 -4.35 0.26
N LEU A 226 11.05 -3.72 1.41
CA LEU A 226 11.49 -4.20 2.71
C LEU A 226 10.24 -4.49 3.55
N PHE A 227 10.20 -5.69 4.14
CA PHE A 227 9.14 -6.09 5.05
C PHE A 227 9.73 -6.40 6.43
N VAL A 228 9.06 -5.92 7.47
CA VAL A 228 9.38 -6.15 8.89
C VAL A 228 8.18 -6.83 9.51
N ASP A 229 8.39 -7.99 10.15
CA ASP A 229 7.33 -8.80 10.75
C ASP A 229 6.18 -9.10 9.77
N GLY A 230 6.56 -9.33 8.51
CA GLY A 230 5.66 -9.52 7.36
C GLY A 230 5.03 -8.24 6.80
N GLN A 231 5.10 -7.11 7.50
CA GLN A 231 4.48 -5.84 7.11
C GLN A 231 5.39 -4.98 6.22
N ASP A 232 4.79 -4.33 5.24
CA ASP A 232 5.44 -3.38 4.33
C ASP A 232 5.82 -2.09 5.05
N VAL A 233 7.13 -1.78 5.11
CA VAL A 233 7.62 -0.59 5.83
C VAL A 233 7.15 0.71 5.17
N GLY A 234 6.92 0.71 3.86
CA GLY A 234 6.39 1.84 3.12
C GLY A 234 4.94 2.14 3.48
N ARG A 235 4.09 1.11 3.54
CA ARG A 235 2.71 1.25 4.04
C ARG A 235 2.68 1.76 5.49
N THR A 236 3.61 1.31 6.33
CA THR A 236 3.74 1.76 7.73
C THR A 236 4.12 3.25 7.80
N LEU A 237 5.18 3.68 7.09
CA LEU A 237 5.62 5.07 7.06
C LEU A 237 4.58 6.02 6.42
N ILE A 238 3.81 5.55 5.44
CA ILE A 238 2.67 6.29 4.88
C ILE A 238 1.55 6.44 5.93
N GLY A 239 1.18 5.35 6.62
CA GLY A 239 0.13 5.36 7.65
C GLY A 239 0.45 6.27 8.83
N GLU A 240 1.73 6.45 9.15
CA GLU A 240 2.23 7.34 10.20
C GLU A 240 2.49 8.79 9.73
N GLY A 241 2.22 9.11 8.46
CA GLY A 241 2.43 10.45 7.89
C GLY A 241 3.91 10.85 7.75
N LEU A 242 4.81 9.87 7.71
CA LEU A 242 6.27 10.04 7.57
C LEU A 242 6.74 9.89 6.11
N ALA A 243 5.93 9.24 5.27
CA ALA A 243 6.12 9.11 3.83
C ALA A 243 4.81 9.42 3.08
N VAL A 244 4.89 9.55 1.75
CA VAL A 244 3.70 9.61 0.88
C VAL A 244 3.73 8.53 -0.20
N PRO A 245 2.56 8.06 -0.70
CA PRO A 245 2.51 7.10 -1.80
C PRO A 245 3.18 7.63 -3.06
N TYR A 246 4.08 6.84 -3.63
CA TYR A 246 4.91 7.23 -4.78
C TYR A 246 4.75 6.20 -5.90
N ARG A 247 3.73 6.43 -6.73
CA ARG A 247 3.31 5.53 -7.80
C ARG A 247 4.16 5.75 -9.04
N TYR A 248 5.18 4.92 -9.22
CA TYR A 248 6.03 4.91 -10.40
C TYR A 248 5.25 4.54 -11.68
N GLY A 249 5.64 5.13 -12.81
CA GLY A 249 5.25 4.64 -14.14
C GLY A 249 6.17 3.52 -14.62
N ARG A 250 5.92 2.97 -15.82
CA ARG A 250 6.72 1.84 -16.36
C ARG A 250 8.22 2.16 -16.54
N THR A 251 8.55 3.43 -16.80
CA THR A 251 9.92 3.89 -17.13
C THR A 251 10.22 5.29 -16.58
N SER A 252 9.43 5.77 -15.60
CA SER A 252 9.54 7.12 -15.03
C SER A 252 9.04 7.18 -13.59
N CYS A 253 9.63 8.08 -12.81
CA CYS A 253 9.18 8.43 -11.45
C CYS A 253 8.32 9.71 -11.54
N PRO A 254 7.27 9.88 -10.72
CA PRO A 254 6.59 11.18 -10.59
C PRO A 254 7.50 12.22 -9.93
N PRO A 255 7.21 13.53 -10.02
CA PRO A 255 8.03 14.57 -9.38
C PRO A 255 8.08 14.44 -7.84
N ARG A 256 9.16 14.91 -7.20
CA ARG A 256 9.29 14.97 -5.72
C ARG A 256 8.08 15.74 -5.13
N PRO A 257 7.31 15.15 -4.22
CA PRO A 257 6.15 15.81 -3.60
C PRO A 257 6.52 17.12 -2.91
N GLN A 258 5.71 18.17 -3.09
CA GLN A 258 6.01 19.53 -2.63
C GLN A 258 5.37 19.87 -1.26
N ALA A 259 4.71 18.90 -0.61
CA ALA A 259 3.81 19.14 0.53
C ALA A 259 4.51 19.33 1.88
N TRP A 260 5.81 19.04 2.01
CA TRP A 260 6.51 19.01 3.31
C TRP A 260 7.01 20.36 3.83
N CYS A 261 6.65 21.46 3.15
CA CYS A 261 7.00 22.84 3.53
C CYS A 261 5.76 23.75 3.62
N GLN A 262 4.65 23.18 4.11
CA GLN A 262 3.37 23.85 4.38
C GLN A 262 3.05 23.76 5.87
#